data_AF-A0A6G7ZKT0-F1
#
_entry.id   AF-A0A6G7ZKT0-F1
#
_cell.length_a   1.000
_cell.length_b   1.000
_cell.length_c   1.000
_cell.angle_alpha   90.00
_cell.angle_beta   90.00
_cell.angle_gamma   90.00
#
_symmetry.space_group_name_H-M   'P 1'
#
loop_
_entity.id
_entity.type
_entity.pdbx_description
1 polymer ?
#
loop_
_entity_poly.entity_id
_entity_poly.type
_entity_poly.pdbx_seq_one_letter_code
_entity_poly.pdbx_strand_id
1 'polypeptide(L)'
;MLPLFAWLALAAAADPVAPASEATIDAFIAALPPSTSTRKSEIDAAELSRLAALNPGRGAEVKAALEGSATCQRTAQDAAVTSALRSSARRLGDAQLKRLTAFYAGPDHAIFAAFASRVPDKLTPAEQAEFDRLQKAYPLEAYAKSSQQSQAELWSPDGLMNELMKCDEQLEADIAKRGLKR
;
A
#
# COMPACT_ATOMS: atom_id res chain seq x y z
N MET A 1 60.21 -7.17 24.01
CA MET A 1 59.79 -7.59 22.66
C MET A 1 58.34 -8.04 22.76
N LEU A 2 57.39 -7.21 22.33
CA LEU A 2 55.94 -7.49 22.29
C LEU A 2 55.52 -7.46 20.82
N PRO A 3 54.88 -8.50 20.28
CA PRO A 3 54.39 -8.44 18.91
C PRO A 3 53.03 -7.72 18.88
N LEU A 4 52.97 -6.64 18.10
CA LEU A 4 51.72 -6.04 17.62
C LEU A 4 51.02 -7.05 16.71
N PHE A 5 49.86 -7.55 17.12
CA PHE A 5 48.90 -8.18 16.21
C PHE A 5 47.96 -7.12 15.66
N ALA A 6 48.25 -6.63 14.46
CA ALA A 6 47.34 -5.81 13.68
C ALA A 6 46.22 -6.71 13.11
N TRP A 7 45.03 -6.63 13.70
CA TRP A 7 43.83 -7.22 13.13
C TRP A 7 43.32 -6.30 12.02
N LEU A 8 43.56 -6.68 10.77
CA LEU A 8 42.84 -6.16 9.61
C LEU A 8 41.39 -6.63 9.70
N ALA A 9 40.50 -5.75 10.16
CA ALA A 9 39.06 -5.93 10.01
C ALA A 9 38.72 -5.85 8.52
N LEU A 10 38.55 -7.00 7.88
CA LEU A 10 38.00 -7.11 6.54
C LEU A 10 36.52 -6.73 6.63
N ALA A 11 36.21 -5.45 6.46
CA ALA A 11 34.84 -5.01 6.26
C ALA A 11 34.35 -5.64 4.95
N ALA A 12 33.55 -6.69 5.03
CA ALA A 12 32.81 -7.21 3.89
C ALA A 12 31.91 -6.07 3.40
N ALA A 13 32.33 -5.38 2.33
CA ALA A 13 31.47 -4.47 1.61
C ALA A 13 30.29 -5.31 1.11
N ALA A 14 29.10 -5.09 1.67
CA ALA A 14 27.89 -5.68 1.11
C ALA A 14 27.81 -5.23 -0.35
N ASP A 15 27.78 -6.20 -1.28
CA ASP A 15 27.65 -5.90 -2.70
C ASP A 15 26.48 -4.93 -2.92
N PRO A 16 26.66 -3.87 -3.72
CA PRO A 16 25.61 -2.92 -3.99
C PRO A 16 24.43 -3.66 -4.61
N VAL A 17 23.30 -3.60 -3.92
CA VAL A 17 22.04 -4.20 -4.37
C VAL A 17 21.64 -3.52 -5.68
N ALA A 18 21.66 -4.27 -6.79
CA ALA A 18 21.29 -3.72 -8.09
C ALA A 18 19.86 -3.17 -8.05
N PRO A 19 19.64 -1.91 -8.51
CA PRO A 19 18.32 -1.32 -8.52
C PRO A 19 17.39 -2.11 -9.44
N ALA A 20 16.14 -2.28 -9.03
CA ALA A 20 15.13 -2.91 -9.85
C ALA A 20 14.77 -2.06 -11.07
N SER A 21 14.54 -2.71 -12.21
CA SER A 21 13.95 -2.06 -13.37
C SER A 21 12.47 -1.74 -13.13
N GLU A 22 11.93 -0.73 -13.82
CA GLU A 22 10.48 -0.45 -13.75
C GLU A 22 9.65 -1.65 -14.20
N ALA A 23 10.13 -2.46 -15.16
CA ALA A 23 9.47 -3.70 -15.55
C ALA A 23 9.42 -4.75 -14.41
N THR A 24 10.49 -4.85 -13.61
CA THR A 24 10.53 -5.72 -12.42
C THR A 24 9.53 -5.23 -11.36
N ILE A 25 9.45 -3.91 -11.16
CA ILE A 25 8.52 -3.29 -10.21
C ILE A 25 7.07 -3.55 -10.64
N ASP A 26 6.75 -3.34 -11.92
CA ASP A 26 5.42 -3.56 -12.45
C ASP A 26 5.01 -5.04 -12.37
N ALA A 27 5.93 -5.97 -12.66
CA ALA A 27 5.69 -7.40 -12.50
C ALA A 27 5.42 -7.79 -11.04
N PHE A 28 6.15 -7.19 -10.10
CA PHE A 28 5.91 -7.39 -8.67
C PHE A 28 4.53 -6.88 -8.25
N ILE A 29 4.16 -5.66 -8.63
CA ILE A 29 2.85 -5.07 -8.30
C ILE A 29 1.71 -5.91 -8.89
N ALA A 30 1.87 -6.39 -10.12
CA ALA A 30 0.89 -7.25 -10.77
C ALA A 30 0.73 -8.62 -10.10
N ALA A 31 1.75 -9.11 -9.40
CA ALA A 31 1.69 -10.38 -8.66
C ALA A 31 1.02 -10.25 -7.29
N LEU A 32 0.86 -9.03 -6.75
CA LEU A 32 0.27 -8.84 -5.42
C LEU A 32 -1.19 -9.30 -5.40
N PRO A 33 -1.66 -9.92 -4.29
CA PRO A 33 -3.05 -10.25 -4.15
C PRO A 33 -3.90 -8.97 -4.18
N PRO A 34 -5.12 -9.01 -4.77
CA PRO A 34 -6.01 -7.88 -4.76
C PRO A 34 -6.25 -7.44 -3.32
N SER A 35 -6.16 -6.13 -3.07
CA SER A 35 -6.42 -5.60 -1.74
C SER A 35 -7.86 -5.94 -1.34
N THR A 36 -8.02 -6.61 -0.19
CA THR A 36 -9.32 -6.87 0.41
C THR A 36 -9.95 -5.60 0.99
N SER A 37 -9.25 -4.47 0.98
CA SER A 37 -9.86 -3.19 1.29
C SER A 37 -10.89 -2.91 0.20
N THR A 38 -12.16 -3.14 0.49
CA THR A 38 -13.28 -2.59 -0.25
C THR A 38 -13.16 -1.07 -0.14
N ARG A 39 -12.34 -0.44 -1.00
CA ARG A 39 -12.28 1.02 -1.20
C ARG A 39 -13.52 1.45 -1.95
N LYS A 40 -14.65 1.15 -1.32
CA LYS A 40 -15.90 1.76 -1.68
C LYS A 40 -15.87 3.12 -1.03
N SER A 41 -15.43 4.11 -1.79
CA SER A 41 -15.92 5.48 -1.64
C SER A 41 -17.42 5.47 -1.98
N GLU A 42 -18.22 4.75 -1.18
CA GLU A 42 -19.66 4.81 -1.28
C GLU A 42 -20.06 6.21 -0.83
N ILE A 43 -21.01 6.80 -1.55
CA ILE A 43 -21.61 8.07 -1.13
C ILE A 43 -22.15 7.85 0.28
N ASP A 44 -21.71 8.68 1.24
CA ASP A 44 -22.27 8.63 2.59
C ASP A 44 -23.77 8.94 2.51
N ALA A 45 -24.59 7.95 2.88
CA ALA A 45 -26.04 8.07 2.86
C ALA A 45 -26.54 9.17 3.80
N ALA A 46 -25.85 9.41 4.93
CA ALA A 46 -26.19 10.49 5.85
C ALA A 46 -25.93 11.85 5.20
N GLU A 47 -24.79 12.02 4.53
CA GLU A 47 -24.45 13.27 3.85
C GLU A 47 -25.36 13.54 2.65
N LEU A 48 -25.67 12.51 1.85
CA LEU A 48 -26.64 12.62 0.76
C LEU A 48 -28.01 13.06 1.27
N SER A 49 -28.49 12.43 2.36
CA SER A 49 -29.78 12.78 2.97
C SER A 49 -29.78 14.23 3.49
N ARG A 50 -28.71 14.64 4.18
CA ARG A 50 -28.53 15.99 4.73
C ARG A 50 -28.57 17.04 3.62
N LEU A 51 -27.75 16.88 2.57
CA LEU A 51 -27.69 17.82 1.46
C LEU A 51 -28.99 17.82 0.63
N ALA A 52 -29.65 16.68 0.46
CA ALA A 52 -30.94 16.61 -0.23
C ALA A 52 -32.03 17.37 0.54
N ALA A 53 -32.05 17.31 1.88
CA ALA A 53 -32.98 18.06 2.70
C ALA A 53 -32.80 19.58 2.58
N LEU A 54 -31.55 20.04 2.41
CA LEU A 54 -31.24 21.46 2.18
C LEU A 54 -31.61 21.94 0.76
N ASN A 55 -31.76 21.01 -0.18
CA ASN A 55 -31.96 21.29 -1.61
C ASN A 55 -33.22 20.57 -2.16
N PRO A 56 -34.43 20.95 -1.70
CA PRO A 56 -35.66 20.27 -2.08
C PRO A 56 -35.88 20.29 -3.60
N GLY A 57 -36.22 19.13 -4.16
CA GLY A 57 -36.40 18.94 -5.62
C GLY A 57 -35.12 18.75 -6.43
N ARG A 58 -33.92 18.84 -5.80
CA ARG A 58 -32.61 18.80 -6.48
C ARG A 58 -31.75 17.60 -6.10
N GLY A 59 -32.37 16.51 -5.62
CA GLY A 59 -31.65 15.33 -5.12
C GLY A 59 -30.71 14.69 -6.15
N ALA A 60 -31.07 14.72 -7.44
CA ALA A 60 -30.21 14.22 -8.51
C ALA A 60 -28.90 15.03 -8.65
N GLU A 61 -28.96 16.35 -8.48
CA GLU A 61 -27.78 17.22 -8.56
C GLU A 61 -26.87 17.05 -7.35
N VAL A 62 -27.45 16.93 -6.15
CA VAL A 62 -26.71 16.61 -4.91
C VAL A 62 -25.99 15.27 -5.06
N LYS A 63 -26.70 14.23 -5.52
CA LYS A 63 -26.12 12.90 -5.74
C LYS A 63 -24.95 12.97 -6.72
N ALA A 64 -25.11 13.68 -7.84
CA ALA A 64 -24.06 13.83 -8.85
C ALA A 64 -22.81 14.54 -8.30
N ALA A 65 -22.97 15.56 -7.45
CA ALA A 65 -21.84 16.24 -6.81
C ALA A 65 -21.06 15.29 -5.88
N LEU A 66 -21.78 14.52 -5.05
CA LEU A 66 -21.18 13.53 -4.17
C LEU A 66 -20.51 12.37 -4.94
N GLU A 67 -21.10 11.91 -6.06
CA GLU A 67 -20.50 10.91 -6.95
C GLU A 67 -19.18 11.41 -7.55
N GLY A 68 -19.11 12.70 -7.91
CA GLY A 68 -17.90 13.36 -8.39
C GLY A 68 -16.80 13.36 -7.33
N SER A 69 -17.12 13.78 -6.11
CA SER A 69 -16.18 13.77 -4.98
C SER A 69 -15.69 12.36 -4.65
N ALA A 70 -16.61 11.38 -4.55
CA ALA A 70 -16.27 9.99 -4.30
C ALA A 70 -15.32 9.43 -5.37
N THR A 71 -15.52 9.78 -6.64
CA THR A 71 -14.63 9.37 -7.74
C THR A 71 -13.24 10.02 -7.64
N CYS A 72 -13.18 11.30 -7.27
CA CYS A 72 -11.90 11.99 -7.00
C CYS A 72 -11.14 11.27 -5.88
N GLN A 73 -11.78 11.04 -4.74
CA GLN A 73 -11.17 10.39 -3.57
C GLN A 73 -10.66 8.99 -3.89
N ARG A 74 -11.44 8.17 -4.60
CA ARG A 74 -11.01 6.83 -5.03
C ARG A 74 -9.76 6.89 -5.91
N THR A 75 -9.76 7.81 -6.89
CA THR A 75 -8.61 8.00 -7.78
C THR A 75 -7.35 8.42 -7.00
N ALA A 76 -7.49 9.36 -6.06
CA ALA A 76 -6.41 9.81 -5.19
C ALA A 76 -5.86 8.66 -4.32
N GLN A 77 -6.74 7.86 -3.72
CA GLN A 77 -6.35 6.69 -2.90
C GLN A 77 -5.62 5.63 -3.75
N ASP A 78 -6.11 5.34 -4.95
CA ASP A 78 -5.49 4.35 -5.83
C ASP A 78 -4.11 4.80 -6.32
N ALA A 79 -3.97 6.08 -6.68
CA ALA A 79 -2.70 6.68 -7.03
C ALA A 79 -1.72 6.65 -5.83
N ALA A 80 -2.18 6.99 -4.64
CA ALA A 80 -1.36 7.00 -3.43
C ALA A 80 -0.86 5.59 -3.08
N VAL A 81 -1.73 4.58 -3.12
CA VAL A 81 -1.31 3.19 -2.86
C VAL A 81 -0.35 2.69 -3.93
N THR A 82 -0.60 2.98 -5.20
CA THR A 82 0.33 2.62 -6.29
C THR A 82 1.69 3.26 -6.09
N SER A 83 1.72 4.54 -5.70
CA SER A 83 2.96 5.27 -5.39
C SER A 83 3.69 4.63 -4.21
N ALA A 84 3.00 4.30 -3.13
CA ALA A 84 3.59 3.65 -1.96
C ALA A 84 4.16 2.26 -2.29
N LEU A 85 3.45 1.46 -3.09
CA LEU A 85 3.94 0.16 -3.56
C LEU A 85 5.21 0.31 -4.41
N ARG A 86 5.23 1.29 -5.33
CA ARG A 86 6.41 1.60 -6.15
C ARG A 86 7.59 2.10 -5.32
N SER A 87 7.34 2.97 -4.33
CA SER A 87 8.36 3.43 -3.37
C SER A 87 8.95 2.25 -2.59
N SER A 88 8.09 1.37 -2.06
CA SER A 88 8.50 0.17 -1.34
C SER A 88 9.33 -0.75 -2.24
N ALA A 89 8.89 -0.96 -3.48
CA ALA A 89 9.60 -1.80 -4.45
C ALA A 89 10.96 -1.23 -4.86
N ARG A 90 11.10 0.09 -5.05
CA ARG A 90 12.39 0.74 -5.38
C ARG A 90 13.42 0.65 -4.26
N ARG A 91 12.97 0.56 -3.00
CA ARG A 91 13.84 0.31 -1.84
C ARG A 91 14.35 -1.14 -1.80
N LEU A 92 13.70 -2.03 -2.54
CA LEU A 92 14.12 -3.41 -2.70
C LEU A 92 14.98 -3.55 -3.96
N GLY A 93 15.96 -4.45 -3.89
CA GLY A 93 16.75 -4.80 -5.06
C GLY A 93 16.00 -5.62 -6.09
N ASP A 94 16.50 -5.65 -7.33
CA ASP A 94 15.96 -6.48 -8.41
C ASP A 94 15.81 -7.96 -7.98
N ALA A 95 16.85 -8.52 -7.35
CA ALA A 95 16.83 -9.90 -6.87
C ALA A 95 15.77 -10.17 -5.80
N GLN A 96 15.55 -9.21 -4.90
CA GLN A 96 14.54 -9.33 -3.85
C GLN A 96 13.13 -9.25 -4.44
N LEU A 97 12.89 -8.30 -5.35
CA LEU A 97 11.61 -8.19 -6.04
C LEU A 97 11.27 -9.42 -6.87
N LYS A 98 12.23 -10.01 -7.59
CA LYS A 98 12.00 -11.26 -8.33
C LYS A 98 11.58 -12.40 -7.40
N ARG A 99 12.21 -12.53 -6.23
CA ARG A 99 11.83 -13.53 -5.21
C ARG A 99 10.45 -13.27 -4.63
N LEU A 100 10.10 -12.01 -4.35
CA LEU A 100 8.76 -11.65 -3.88
C LEU A 100 7.69 -11.87 -4.94
N THR A 101 8.00 -11.56 -6.20
CA THR A 101 7.10 -11.83 -7.33
C THR A 101 6.80 -13.33 -7.42
N ALA A 102 7.85 -14.17 -7.33
CA ALA A 102 7.69 -15.63 -7.32
C ALA A 102 6.89 -16.13 -6.09
N PHE A 103 7.08 -15.52 -4.92
CA PHE A 103 6.31 -15.82 -3.72
C PHE A 103 4.82 -15.55 -3.93
N TYR A 104 4.46 -14.33 -4.33
CA TYR A 104 3.06 -13.91 -4.47
C TYR A 104 2.34 -14.59 -5.64
N ALA A 105 3.06 -14.91 -6.73
CA ALA A 105 2.52 -15.69 -7.84
C ALA A 105 2.48 -17.20 -7.58
N GLY A 106 3.14 -17.67 -6.52
CA GLY A 106 3.35 -19.09 -6.22
C GLY A 106 2.41 -19.65 -5.14
N PRO A 107 2.44 -20.98 -4.93
CA PRO A 107 1.62 -21.64 -3.91
C PRO A 107 2.08 -21.27 -2.48
N ASP A 108 3.35 -20.89 -2.32
CA ASP A 108 3.95 -20.55 -1.03
C ASP A 108 3.25 -19.36 -0.36
N HIS A 109 2.71 -18.41 -1.12
CA HIS A 109 1.91 -17.31 -0.56
C HIS A 109 0.63 -17.80 0.11
N ALA A 110 -0.10 -18.74 -0.51
CA ALA A 110 -1.33 -19.28 0.07
C ALA A 110 -1.05 -20.08 1.35
N ILE A 111 0.05 -20.86 1.35
CA ILE A 111 0.51 -21.61 2.53
C ILE A 111 0.89 -20.63 3.65
N PHE A 112 1.70 -19.62 3.34
CA PHE A 112 2.10 -18.59 4.29
C PHE A 112 0.90 -17.84 4.88
N ALA A 113 -0.06 -17.43 4.05
CA ALA A 113 -1.27 -16.73 4.49
C ALA A 113 -2.13 -17.60 5.43
N ALA A 114 -2.25 -18.90 5.14
CA ALA A 114 -2.96 -19.85 6.00
C ALA A 114 -2.30 -19.94 7.40
N PHE A 115 -0.97 -20.00 7.46
CA PHE A 115 -0.23 -19.99 8.72
C PHE A 115 -0.34 -18.64 9.44
N ALA A 116 -0.13 -17.52 8.75
CA ALA A 116 -0.19 -16.19 9.34
C ALA A 116 -1.58 -15.84 9.93
N SER A 117 -2.65 -16.39 9.37
CA SER A 117 -4.02 -16.22 9.92
C SER A 117 -4.24 -16.94 11.25
N ARG A 118 -3.41 -17.94 11.55
CA ARG A 118 -3.42 -18.72 12.79
C ARG A 118 -2.33 -18.15 13.68
N VAL A 119 -2.71 -17.24 14.59
CA VAL A 119 -1.86 -16.63 15.64
C VAL A 119 -0.74 -17.61 16.09
N PRO A 120 0.53 -17.16 16.27
CA PRO A 120 1.73 -18.02 16.38
C PRO A 120 1.59 -19.26 17.28
N ASP A 121 0.80 -19.18 18.35
CA ASP A 121 0.63 -20.24 19.34
C ASP A 121 -0.25 -21.42 18.87
N LYS A 122 -0.77 -21.38 17.63
CA LYS A 122 -1.67 -22.41 17.07
C LYS A 122 -1.06 -23.25 15.94
N LEU A 123 0.23 -23.11 15.70
CA LEU A 123 0.96 -23.93 14.73
C LEU A 123 1.53 -25.16 15.43
N THR A 124 1.36 -26.32 14.81
CA THR A 124 2.10 -27.53 15.19
C THR A 124 3.59 -27.33 14.90
N PRO A 125 4.51 -28.10 15.52
CA PRO A 125 5.93 -27.98 15.26
C PRO A 125 6.32 -28.11 13.77
N ALA A 126 5.61 -28.94 13.01
CA ALA A 126 5.82 -29.10 11.58
C ALA A 126 5.36 -27.86 10.79
N GLU A 127 4.23 -27.27 11.15
CA GLU A 127 3.73 -26.03 10.55
C GLU A 127 4.64 -24.84 10.87
N GLN A 128 5.14 -24.76 12.11
CA GLN A 128 6.12 -23.73 12.49
C GLN A 128 7.42 -23.85 11.68
N ALA A 129 7.93 -25.07 11.50
CA ALA A 129 9.13 -25.30 10.69
C ALA A 129 8.93 -24.87 9.22
N GLU A 130 7.75 -25.13 8.66
CA GLU A 130 7.41 -24.70 7.30
C GLU A 130 7.22 -23.18 7.21
N PHE A 131 6.59 -22.56 8.20
CA PHE A 131 6.47 -21.10 8.29
C PHE A 131 7.84 -20.41 8.36
N ASP A 132 8.75 -20.93 9.18
CA ASP A 132 10.12 -20.43 9.29
C ASP A 132 10.92 -20.66 8.00
N ARG A 133 10.71 -21.79 7.31
CA ARG A 133 11.30 -22.05 5.98
C ARG A 133 10.88 -20.97 5.00
N LEU A 134 9.59 -20.65 4.93
CA LEU A 134 9.03 -19.63 4.05
C LEU A 134 9.59 -18.23 4.36
N GLN A 135 9.67 -17.85 5.64
CA GLN A 135 10.27 -16.58 6.05
C GLN A 135 11.75 -16.45 5.64
N LYS A 136 12.52 -17.55 5.66
CA LYS A 136 13.92 -17.57 5.22
C LYS A 136 14.04 -17.60 3.69
N ALA A 137 13.08 -18.23 3.00
CA ALA A 137 13.09 -18.42 1.56
C ALA A 137 12.74 -17.14 0.79
N TYR A 138 12.08 -16.17 1.41
CA TYR A 138 11.62 -14.94 0.77
C TYR A 138 12.00 -13.70 1.58
N PRO A 139 12.26 -12.55 0.96
CA PRO A 139 12.66 -11.34 1.67
C PRO A 139 11.45 -10.62 2.29
N LEU A 140 10.60 -11.34 3.04
CA LEU A 140 9.34 -10.85 3.60
C LEU A 140 9.56 -9.75 4.65
N GLU A 141 10.59 -9.89 5.49
CA GLU A 141 10.95 -8.87 6.48
C GLU A 141 11.43 -7.57 5.82
N ALA A 142 12.26 -7.69 4.78
CA ALA A 142 12.72 -6.53 4.02
C ALA A 142 11.55 -5.80 3.35
N TYR A 143 10.61 -6.55 2.76
CA TYR A 143 9.39 -5.99 2.18
C TYR A 143 8.47 -5.36 3.22
N ALA A 144 8.31 -5.96 4.40
CA ALA A 144 7.51 -5.40 5.48
C ALA A 144 8.10 -4.05 5.93
N LYS A 145 9.42 -3.98 6.10
CA LYS A 145 10.13 -2.75 6.47
C LYS A 145 10.02 -1.67 5.39
N SER A 146 10.22 -2.01 4.12
CA SER A 146 10.07 -1.03 3.02
C SER A 146 8.63 -0.52 2.91
N SER A 147 7.65 -1.40 3.10
CA SER A 147 6.23 -1.05 3.06
C SER A 147 5.81 -0.16 4.23
N GLN A 148 6.37 -0.36 5.43
CA GLN A 148 6.15 0.53 6.57
C GLN A 148 6.70 1.93 6.30
N GLN A 149 7.88 2.04 5.68
CA GLN A 149 8.47 3.31 5.31
C GLN A 149 7.63 4.05 4.26
N SER A 150 7.19 3.36 3.21
CA SER A 150 6.35 3.97 2.17
C SER A 150 4.94 4.32 2.66
N GLN A 151 4.42 3.64 3.69
CA GLN A 151 3.18 4.06 4.33
C GLN A 151 3.32 5.38 5.09
N ALA A 152 4.48 5.66 5.71
CA ALA A 152 4.71 6.95 6.36
C ALA A 152 4.67 8.11 5.34
N GLU A 153 5.07 7.86 4.09
CA GLU A 153 5.00 8.84 3.00
C GLU A 153 3.54 9.19 2.62
N LEU A 154 2.60 8.25 2.74
CA LEU A 154 1.17 8.50 2.50
C LEU A 154 0.59 9.57 3.43
N TRP A 155 1.11 9.65 4.65
CA TRP A 155 0.67 10.59 5.68
C TRP A 155 1.54 11.85 5.76
N SER A 156 2.49 12.01 4.82
CA SER A 156 3.24 13.25 4.71
C SER A 156 2.33 14.43 4.31
N PRO A 157 2.75 15.68 4.55
CA PRO A 157 1.97 16.86 4.16
C PRO A 157 1.60 16.89 2.67
N ASP A 158 2.48 16.36 1.81
CA ASP A 158 2.27 16.26 0.36
C ASP A 158 1.62 14.93 -0.08
N GLY A 159 1.24 14.09 0.90
CA GLY A 159 0.71 12.75 0.68
C GLY A 159 -0.79 12.72 0.39
N LEU A 160 -1.42 11.60 0.74
CA LEU A 160 -2.84 11.33 0.45
C LEU A 160 -3.77 12.41 1.03
N MET A 161 -3.46 12.95 2.21
CA MET A 161 -4.30 13.96 2.85
C MET A 161 -4.47 15.23 2.02
N ASN A 162 -3.40 15.69 1.35
CA ASN A 162 -3.46 16.86 0.48
C ASN A 162 -4.35 16.60 -0.75
N GLU A 163 -4.24 15.42 -1.37
CA GLU A 163 -5.10 15.04 -2.49
C GLU A 163 -6.57 14.89 -2.07
N LEU A 164 -6.84 14.37 -0.86
CA LEU A 164 -8.20 14.30 -0.32
C LEU A 164 -8.78 15.69 -0.03
N MET A 165 -7.97 16.63 0.46
CA MET A 165 -8.38 18.03 0.65
C MET A 165 -8.77 18.68 -0.67
N LYS A 166 -7.98 18.49 -1.74
CA LYS A 166 -8.32 18.98 -3.09
C LYS A 166 -9.65 18.41 -3.60
N CYS A 167 -9.94 17.14 -3.30
CA CYS A 167 -11.24 16.55 -3.64
C CYS A 167 -12.42 17.19 -2.88
N ASP A 168 -12.24 17.59 -1.61
CA ASP A 168 -13.27 18.31 -0.86
C ASP A 168 -13.44 19.75 -1.37
N GLU A 169 -12.35 20.45 -1.67
CA GLU A 169 -12.40 21.77 -2.33
C GLU A 169 -13.14 21.71 -3.67
N GLN A 170 -12.93 20.64 -4.44
CA GLN A 170 -13.65 20.40 -5.69
C GLN A 170 -15.15 20.14 -5.46
N LEU A 171 -15.51 19.42 -4.40
CA LEU A 171 -16.91 19.23 -4.01
C LEU A 171 -17.56 20.57 -3.65
N GLU A 172 -16.89 21.40 -2.85
CA GLU A 172 -17.36 22.75 -2.51
C GLU A 172 -17.58 23.61 -3.74
N ALA A 173 -16.62 23.60 -4.67
CA ALA A 173 -16.73 24.33 -5.92
C ALA A 173 -17.89 23.82 -6.79
N ASP A 174 -18.13 22.51 -6.85
CA ASP A 174 -19.24 21.93 -7.62
C ASP A 174 -20.61 22.25 -6.99
N ILE A 175 -20.72 22.17 -5.67
CA ILE A 175 -21.90 22.61 -4.91
C ILE A 175 -22.20 24.08 -5.20
N ALA A 176 -21.19 24.96 -5.07
CA ALA A 176 -21.34 26.39 -5.31
C ALA A 176 -21.70 26.71 -6.77
N LYS A 177 -21.04 26.07 -7.74
CA LYS A 177 -21.31 26.22 -9.17
C LYS A 177 -22.74 25.83 -9.54
N ARG A 178 -23.28 24.80 -8.89
CA ARG A 178 -24.67 24.36 -9.04
C ARG A 178 -25.64 25.21 -8.23
N GLY A 179 -25.17 26.12 -7.36
CA GLY A 179 -26.02 26.85 -6.43
C GLY A 179 -26.75 25.93 -5.45
N LEU A 180 -26.13 24.81 -5.07
CA LEU A 180 -26.61 23.93 -4.02
C LEU A 180 -26.23 24.51 -2.65
N LYS A 181 -27.06 24.26 -1.64
CA LYS A 181 -26.80 24.62 -0.24
C LYS A 181 -26.01 23.50 0.46
N ARG A 182 -25.06 23.87 1.32
CA ARG A 182 -24.26 22.96 2.17
C ARG A 182 -24.52 23.23 3.64
#